data_AF-A0A7V2S3Y3-F1
#
_entry.id   AF-A0A7V2S3Y3-F1
#
_cell.length_a   1.000
_cell.length_b   1.000
_cell.length_c   1.000
_cell.angle_alpha   90.00
_cell.angle_beta   90.00
_cell.angle_gamma   90.00
#
_symmetry.space_group_name_H-M   'P 1'
#
loop_
_entity.id
_entity.type
_entity.pdbx_description
1 polymer ?
#
loop_
_entity_poly.entity_id
_entity_poly.type
_entity_poly.pdbx_seq_one_letter_code
_entity_poly.pdbx_strand_id
1 'polypeptide(L)'
;VAFALASVSGTLSKLASDMILYLSGNFDFIRFPKELTTGSSIMPHKQNPDVLELLRAKSNKIQNLPNEITLIVNNLTSGYHRDFQLLKESIMAGIDQVKENLEVMDFMLQHIEVNKRILENNEKYKYLYTVESVNKLVQQGKSFREAYQIVGKQVIEGAYVPDKAVRHVHEGSIGNLCNEEIVKKFNRVFSGS
;
A
#
# COMPACT_ATOMS: atom_id res chain seq x y z
N VAL A 1 10.27 8.98 19.99
CA VAL A 1 9.09 8.08 20.06
C VAL A 1 7.95 8.57 19.19
N ALA A 2 7.34 9.74 19.45
CA ALA A 2 6.18 10.22 18.68
C ALA A 2 6.40 10.27 17.16
N PHE A 3 7.55 10.77 16.68
CA PHE A 3 7.88 10.73 15.25
C PHE A 3 7.90 9.30 14.68
N ALA A 4 8.41 8.32 15.44
CA ALA A 4 8.42 6.93 14.99
C ALA A 4 7.00 6.35 14.89
N LEU A 5 6.14 6.64 15.88
CA LEU A 5 4.72 6.24 15.85
C LEU A 5 3.97 6.89 14.67
N ALA A 6 4.25 8.18 14.42
CA ALA A 6 3.71 8.91 13.28
C ALA A 6 4.16 8.30 11.95
N SER A 7 5.44 7.96 11.79
CA SER A 7 5.96 7.32 10.57
C SER A 7 5.30 5.96 10.30
N VAL A 8 5.20 5.09 11.31
CA VAL A 8 4.51 3.79 11.17
C VAL A 8 3.04 4.00 10.78
N SER A 9 2.36 4.93 11.44
CA SER A 9 0.96 5.26 11.13
C SER A 9 0.80 5.85 9.73
N GLY A 10 1.76 6.64 9.25
CA GLY A 10 1.78 7.15 7.88
C GLY A 10 1.83 6.01 6.86
N THR A 11 2.66 4.99 7.10
CA THR A 11 2.70 3.79 6.26
C THR A 11 1.37 3.04 6.27
N LEU A 12 0.76 2.83 7.45
CA LEU A 12 -0.54 2.16 7.58
C LEU A 12 -1.67 2.93 6.89
N SER A 13 -1.70 4.26 7.04
CA SER A 13 -2.69 5.13 6.39
C SER A 13 -2.60 5.08 4.87
N LYS A 14 -1.38 5.07 4.34
CA LYS A 14 -1.14 4.92 2.89
C LYS A 14 -1.61 3.54 2.41
N LEU A 15 -1.20 2.47 3.09
CA LEU A 15 -1.60 1.11 2.73
C LEU A 15 -3.12 0.95 2.74
N ALA A 16 -3.80 1.46 3.78
CA ALA A 16 -5.25 1.45 3.85
C ALA A 16 -5.89 2.22 2.69
N SER A 17 -5.33 3.36 2.31
CA SER A 17 -5.82 4.15 1.17
C SER A 17 -5.70 3.39 -0.15
N ASP A 18 -4.56 2.73 -0.39
CA ASP A 18 -4.36 1.91 -1.57
C ASP A 18 -5.34 0.72 -1.59
N MET A 19 -5.54 0.04 -0.45
CA MET A 19 -6.49 -1.07 -0.34
C MET A 19 -7.94 -0.62 -0.57
N ILE A 20 -8.35 0.54 -0.07
CA ILE A 20 -9.68 1.12 -0.35
C ILE A 20 -9.86 1.35 -1.86
N LEU A 21 -8.84 1.92 -2.52
CA LEU A 21 -8.87 2.15 -3.96
C LEU A 21 -8.96 0.82 -4.74
N TYR A 22 -8.16 -0.17 -4.34
CA TYR A 22 -8.07 -1.48 -4.96
C TYR A 22 -9.34 -2.32 -4.81
N LEU A 23 -10.06 -2.14 -3.69
CA LEU A 23 -11.37 -2.78 -3.45
C LEU A 23 -12.49 -2.15 -4.30
N SER A 24 -12.33 -0.90 -4.73
CA SER A 24 -13.38 -0.21 -5.47
C SER A 24 -13.73 -0.97 -6.76
N GLY A 25 -15.01 -0.97 -7.14
CA GLY A 25 -15.48 -1.71 -8.33
C GLY A 25 -14.85 -1.27 -9.66
N ASN A 26 -14.25 -0.07 -9.70
CA ASN A 26 -13.50 0.39 -10.87
C ASN A 26 -12.14 -0.32 -11.02
N PHE A 27 -11.53 -0.77 -9.93
CA PHE A 27 -10.24 -1.45 -9.92
C PHE A 27 -10.41 -2.97 -9.73
N ASP A 28 -11.16 -3.39 -8.71
CA ASP A 28 -11.47 -4.80 -8.41
C ASP A 28 -10.22 -5.70 -8.33
N PHE A 29 -9.13 -5.14 -7.79
CA PHE A 29 -7.84 -5.81 -7.65
C PHE A 29 -7.83 -6.77 -6.48
N ILE A 30 -8.49 -6.39 -5.39
CA ILE A 30 -8.58 -7.15 -4.16
C ILE A 30 -10.02 -7.21 -3.69
N ARG A 31 -10.34 -8.24 -2.90
CA ARG A 31 -11.61 -8.42 -2.21
C ARG A 31 -11.36 -8.88 -0.78
N PHE A 32 -12.39 -8.74 0.05
CA PHE A 32 -12.42 -9.27 1.41
C PHE A 32 -13.70 -10.09 1.62
N PRO A 33 -13.66 -11.08 2.54
CA PRO A 33 -14.85 -11.74 3.04
C PRO A 33 -15.92 -10.74 3.51
N LYS A 34 -17.19 -11.13 3.41
CA LYS A 34 -18.32 -10.26 3.77
C LYS A 34 -18.26 -9.79 5.21
N GLU A 35 -17.71 -10.61 6.09
CA GLU A 35 -17.58 -10.37 7.53
C GLU A 35 -16.60 -9.22 7.84
N LEU A 36 -15.70 -8.92 6.91
CA LEU A 36 -14.69 -7.85 7.01
C LEU A 36 -15.10 -6.55 6.30
N THR A 37 -16.29 -6.53 5.72
CA THR A 37 -16.88 -5.36 5.07
C THR A 37 -18.27 -5.13 5.62
N THR A 38 -18.82 -3.93 5.44
CA THR A 38 -20.23 -3.71 5.77
C THR A 38 -21.06 -3.62 4.50
N GLY A 39 -22.30 -4.12 4.57
CA GLY A 39 -23.28 -3.95 3.50
C GLY A 39 -23.98 -2.59 3.58
N SER A 40 -24.50 -2.12 2.46
CA SER A 40 -25.49 -1.03 2.46
C SER A 40 -26.90 -1.60 2.61
N SER A 41 -27.74 -0.96 3.43
CA SER A 41 -29.16 -1.31 3.57
C SER A 41 -29.97 -1.07 2.30
N ILE A 42 -29.51 -0.19 1.41
CA ILE A 42 -30.18 0.17 0.14
C ILE A 42 -29.55 -0.57 -1.05
N MET A 43 -28.25 -0.82 -1.01
CA MET A 43 -27.50 -1.43 -2.12
C MET A 43 -26.93 -2.80 -1.69
N PRO A 44 -27.65 -3.91 -1.98
CA PRO A 44 -27.28 -5.25 -1.47
C PRO A 44 -25.92 -5.78 -1.96
N HIS A 45 -25.42 -5.24 -3.07
CA HIS A 45 -24.14 -5.61 -3.66
C HIS A 45 -22.98 -4.73 -3.19
N LYS A 46 -23.26 -3.62 -2.49
CA LYS A 46 -22.24 -2.67 -2.05
C LYS A 46 -21.60 -3.15 -0.75
N GLN A 47 -20.30 -3.43 -0.83
CA GLN A 47 -19.43 -3.71 0.31
C GLN A 47 -18.58 -2.47 0.61
N ASN A 48 -18.67 -1.94 1.84
CA ASN A 48 -17.89 -0.79 2.25
C ASN A 48 -16.63 -1.24 3.02
N PRO A 49 -15.45 -0.66 2.74
CA PRO A 49 -14.19 -0.95 3.43
C PRO A 49 -14.06 -0.24 4.77
N ASP A 50 -15.11 -0.24 5.60
CA ASP A 50 -15.19 0.58 6.83
C ASP A 50 -13.99 0.36 7.76
N VAL A 51 -13.51 -0.88 7.89
CA VAL A 51 -12.33 -1.23 8.70
C VAL A 51 -11.08 -0.46 8.21
N LEU A 52 -10.86 -0.41 6.89
CA LEU A 52 -9.73 0.31 6.30
C LEU A 52 -9.92 1.82 6.39
N GLU A 53 -11.16 2.32 6.24
CA GLU A 53 -11.46 3.74 6.39
C GLU A 53 -11.19 4.24 7.81
N LEU A 54 -11.62 3.47 8.82
CA LEU A 54 -11.34 3.75 10.22
C LEU A 54 -9.85 3.63 10.54
N LEU A 55 -9.18 2.60 10.04
CA LEU A 55 -7.73 2.42 10.24
C LEU A 55 -6.93 3.58 9.64
N ARG A 56 -7.32 4.07 8.45
CA ARG A 56 -6.75 5.28 7.84
C ARG A 56 -6.96 6.51 8.73
N ALA A 57 -8.18 6.72 9.20
CA ALA A 57 -8.51 7.87 10.06
C ALA A 57 -7.77 7.83 11.40
N LYS A 58 -7.78 6.68 12.10
CA LYS A 58 -7.04 6.45 13.35
C LYS A 58 -5.54 6.67 13.16
N SER A 59 -4.96 6.16 12.07
CA SER A 59 -3.56 6.38 11.71
C SER A 59 -3.23 7.87 11.47
N ASN A 60 -4.13 8.62 10.83
CA ASN A 60 -3.95 10.07 10.65
C ASN A 60 -3.96 10.84 11.98
N LYS A 61 -4.76 10.41 12.97
CA LYS A 61 -4.71 10.99 14.33
C LYS A 61 -3.32 10.83 14.95
N ILE A 62 -2.72 9.64 14.86
CA ILE A 62 -1.38 9.38 15.41
C ILE A 62 -0.28 10.17 14.69
N GLN A 63 -0.44 10.44 13.39
CA GLN A 63 0.49 11.30 12.66
C GLN A 63 0.58 12.73 13.22
N ASN A 64 -0.45 13.21 13.93
CA ASN A 64 -0.43 14.53 14.60
C ASN A 64 0.27 14.50 15.97
N LEU A 65 0.55 13.33 16.54
CA LEU A 65 1.17 13.21 17.87
C LEU A 65 2.49 14.01 18.03
N PRO A 66 3.41 14.07 17.05
CA PRO A 66 4.61 14.91 17.16
C PRO A 66 4.29 16.40 17.31
N ASN A 67 3.26 16.89 16.60
CA ASN A 67 2.82 18.27 16.68
C ASN A 67 2.17 18.57 18.03
N GLU A 68 1.31 17.67 18.51
CA GLU A 68 0.72 17.76 19.86
C GLU A 68 1.80 17.88 20.94
N ILE A 69 2.78 16.96 20.95
CA ILE A 69 3.89 17.00 21.92
C ILE A 69 4.69 18.29 21.79
N THR A 70 4.95 18.74 20.56
CA THR A 70 5.69 19.98 20.31
C THR A 70 4.96 21.17 20.94
N LEU A 71 3.64 21.27 20.77
CA LEU A 71 2.85 22.37 21.33
C LEU A 71 2.74 22.32 22.85
N ILE A 72 2.79 21.15 23.48
CA ILE A 72 2.82 21.02 24.95
C ILE A 72 4.13 21.58 25.54
N VAL A 73 5.24 21.51 24.80
CA VAL A 73 6.57 21.83 25.36
C VAL A 73 7.20 23.12 24.82
N ASN A 74 6.68 23.72 23.74
CA ASN A 74 7.39 24.74 22.98
C ASN A 74 7.67 26.06 23.72
N ASN A 75 6.89 26.37 24.75
CA ASN A 75 6.94 27.65 25.48
C ASN A 75 7.30 27.47 26.96
N LEU A 76 7.72 26.26 27.36
CA LEU A 76 8.13 25.98 28.73
C LEU A 76 9.50 26.62 29.01
N THR A 77 9.58 27.34 30.12
CA THR A 77 10.87 27.85 30.63
C THR A 77 11.70 26.71 31.23
N SER A 78 12.96 26.98 31.58
CA SER A 78 13.82 25.98 32.21
C SER A 78 13.24 25.45 33.53
N GLY A 79 13.34 24.13 33.75
CA GLY A 79 12.92 23.48 34.99
C GLY A 79 11.74 22.53 34.77
N TYR A 80 11.15 22.08 35.89
CA TYR A 80 9.99 21.22 35.86
C TYR A 80 8.71 22.04 35.73
N HIS A 81 7.85 21.63 34.79
CA HIS A 81 6.49 22.13 34.64
C HIS A 81 5.50 20.97 34.75
N ARG A 82 4.32 21.23 35.32
CA ARG A 82 3.30 20.19 35.50
C ARG A 82 2.71 19.70 34.17
N ASP A 83 2.84 20.51 33.12
CA ASP A 83 2.47 20.25 31.72
C ASP A 83 3.08 18.94 31.20
N PHE A 84 4.28 18.57 31.66
CA PHE A 84 4.93 17.30 31.30
C PHE A 84 4.11 16.06 31.67
N GLN A 85 3.15 16.17 32.60
CA GLN A 85 2.24 15.07 32.93
C GLN A 85 1.42 14.61 31.70
N LEU A 86 1.03 15.54 30.82
CA LEU A 86 0.21 15.23 29.64
C LEU A 86 0.95 14.37 28.62
N LEU A 87 2.29 14.50 28.54
CA LEU A 87 3.10 13.74 27.58
C LEU A 87 2.95 12.22 27.74
N LYS A 88 2.83 11.74 28.97
CA LYS A 88 2.71 10.30 29.25
C LYS A 88 1.41 9.75 28.68
N GLU A 89 0.30 10.47 28.86
CA GLU A 89 -1.01 10.06 28.35
C GLU A 89 -0.99 9.98 26.83
N SER A 90 -0.56 11.05 26.14
CA SER A 90 -0.53 11.10 24.67
C SER A 90 0.39 10.03 24.07
N ILE A 91 1.56 9.80 24.66
CA ILE A 91 2.51 8.78 24.17
C ILE A 91 1.95 7.37 24.38
N MET A 92 1.42 7.06 25.57
CA MET A 92 0.91 5.72 25.87
C MET A 92 -0.31 5.39 25.00
N ALA A 93 -1.26 6.31 24.90
CA ALA A 93 -2.41 6.16 24.00
C ALA A 93 -1.98 5.99 22.53
N GLY A 94 -0.93 6.71 22.11
CA GLY A 94 -0.36 6.56 20.76
C GLY A 94 0.27 5.18 20.52
N ILE A 95 0.97 4.62 21.51
CA ILE A 95 1.54 3.26 21.42
C ILE A 95 0.42 2.23 21.30
N ASP A 96 -0.59 2.30 22.17
CA ASP A 96 -1.70 1.35 22.18
C ASP A 96 -2.49 1.40 20.87
N GLN A 97 -2.76 2.60 20.35
CA GLN A 97 -3.48 2.76 19.09
C GLN A 97 -2.68 2.23 17.89
N VAL A 98 -1.36 2.41 17.85
CA VAL A 98 -0.51 1.87 16.77
C VAL A 98 -0.51 0.34 16.82
N LYS A 99 -0.45 -0.26 18.00
CA LYS A 99 -0.55 -1.73 18.16
C LYS A 99 -1.89 -2.25 17.65
N GLU A 100 -3.00 -1.63 18.06
CA GLU A 100 -4.34 -2.00 17.58
C GLU A 100 -4.43 -1.88 16.05
N ASN A 101 -3.91 -0.78 15.47
CA ASN A 101 -3.93 -0.60 14.02
C ASN A 101 -3.08 -1.66 13.29
N LEU A 102 -1.94 -2.07 13.86
CA LEU A 102 -1.11 -3.14 13.30
C LEU A 102 -1.82 -4.49 13.34
N GLU A 103 -2.46 -4.83 14.46
CA GLU A 103 -3.24 -6.07 14.62
C GLU A 103 -4.41 -6.12 13.63
N VAL A 104 -5.14 -5.02 13.47
CA VAL A 104 -6.24 -4.91 12.49
C VAL A 104 -5.71 -5.06 11.07
N MET A 105 -4.61 -4.38 10.72
CA MET A 105 -4.03 -4.48 9.38
C MET A 105 -3.54 -5.90 9.08
N ASP A 106 -2.84 -6.54 10.02
CA ASP A 106 -2.39 -7.92 9.88
C ASP A 106 -3.57 -8.87 9.64
N PHE A 107 -4.63 -8.76 10.45
CA PHE A 107 -5.83 -9.56 10.29
C PHE A 107 -6.50 -9.34 8.92
N MET A 108 -6.60 -8.09 8.45
CA MET A 108 -7.12 -7.79 7.12
C MET A 108 -6.25 -8.45 6.04
N LEU A 109 -4.93 -8.30 6.10
CA LEU A 109 -4.02 -8.87 5.10
C LEU A 109 -4.07 -10.40 5.04
N GLN A 110 -4.31 -11.09 6.15
CA GLN A 110 -4.48 -12.55 6.15
C GLN A 110 -5.71 -13.02 5.35
N HIS A 111 -6.71 -12.15 5.16
CA HIS A 111 -7.97 -12.46 4.49
C HIS A 111 -8.11 -11.78 3.12
N ILE A 112 -7.03 -11.18 2.60
CA ILE A 112 -7.07 -10.50 1.31
C ILE A 112 -7.20 -11.51 0.16
N GLU A 113 -8.17 -11.29 -0.72
CA GLU A 113 -8.36 -12.10 -1.92
C GLU A 113 -7.92 -11.29 -3.15
N VAL A 114 -6.85 -11.73 -3.81
CA VAL A 114 -6.35 -11.05 -5.03
C VAL A 114 -7.07 -11.57 -6.27
N ASN A 115 -7.57 -10.65 -7.11
CA ASN A 115 -8.20 -11.00 -8.37
C ASN A 115 -7.18 -11.43 -9.43
N LYS A 116 -6.90 -12.74 -9.50
CA LYS A 116 -5.93 -13.32 -10.43
C LYS A 116 -6.32 -13.19 -11.91
N ARG A 117 -7.60 -12.92 -12.21
CA ARG A 117 -8.12 -12.84 -13.59
C ARG A 117 -8.29 -11.41 -14.09
N ILE A 118 -7.84 -10.41 -13.33
CA ILE A 118 -8.04 -9.00 -13.68
C ILE A 118 -7.45 -8.63 -15.06
N LEU A 119 -6.30 -9.21 -15.42
CA LEU A 119 -5.62 -8.99 -16.70
C LEU A 119 -6.25 -9.76 -17.88
N GLU A 120 -7.04 -10.79 -17.59
CA GLU A 120 -7.78 -11.56 -18.60
C GLU A 120 -9.13 -10.93 -18.87
N ASN A 121 -9.81 -10.49 -17.82
CA ASN A 121 -11.18 -10.00 -17.87
C ASN A 121 -11.30 -8.52 -18.26
N ASN A 122 -10.19 -7.79 -18.37
CA ASN A 122 -10.24 -6.34 -18.57
C ASN A 122 -9.22 -5.84 -19.61
N GLU A 123 -9.75 -5.52 -20.79
CA GLU A 123 -8.98 -4.98 -21.93
C GLU A 123 -8.22 -3.69 -21.62
N LYS A 124 -8.63 -2.91 -20.60
CA LYS A 124 -7.92 -1.68 -20.23
C LYS A 124 -6.48 -1.94 -19.79
N TYR A 125 -6.17 -3.14 -19.29
CA TYR A 125 -4.82 -3.53 -18.86
C TYR A 125 -3.96 -4.10 -19.99
N LYS A 126 -4.49 -4.21 -21.21
CA LYS A 126 -3.75 -4.65 -22.41
C LYS A 126 -2.47 -3.85 -22.64
N TYR A 127 -2.49 -2.55 -22.35
CA TYR A 127 -1.36 -1.65 -22.61
C TYR A 127 -0.22 -1.75 -21.58
N LEU A 128 -0.41 -2.49 -20.48
CA LEU A 128 0.66 -2.71 -19.49
C LEU A 128 1.88 -3.41 -20.11
N TYR A 129 1.68 -4.24 -21.13
CA TYR A 129 2.74 -5.01 -21.82
C TYR A 129 3.53 -4.21 -22.87
N THR A 130 3.22 -2.91 -23.04
CA THR A 130 3.90 -2.09 -24.06
C THR A 130 5.38 -1.93 -23.77
N VAL A 131 5.76 -1.84 -22.49
CA VAL A 131 7.17 -1.77 -22.06
C VAL A 131 7.92 -3.06 -22.43
N GLU A 132 7.35 -4.23 -22.16
CA GLU A 132 7.90 -5.53 -22.61
C GLU A 132 8.06 -5.59 -24.12
N SER A 133 7.07 -5.09 -24.87
CA SER A 133 7.12 -5.08 -26.34
C SER A 133 8.25 -4.18 -26.86
N VAL A 134 8.45 -3.01 -26.23
CA VAL A 134 9.59 -2.12 -26.54
C VAL A 134 10.91 -2.82 -26.21
N ASN A 135 11.02 -3.43 -25.02
CA ASN A 135 12.25 -4.12 -24.60
C ASN A 135 12.60 -5.30 -25.51
N LYS A 136 11.61 -6.07 -25.99
CA LYS A 136 11.83 -7.16 -26.96
C LYS A 136 12.43 -6.65 -28.27
N LEU A 137 11.93 -5.53 -28.80
CA LEU A 137 12.47 -4.91 -30.01
C LEU A 137 13.91 -4.40 -29.81
N VAL A 138 14.21 -3.86 -28.62
CA VAL A 138 15.57 -3.45 -28.26
C VAL A 138 16.51 -4.65 -28.18
N GLN A 139 16.09 -5.76 -27.56
CA GLN A 139 16.86 -7.01 -27.52
C GLN A 139 17.11 -7.60 -28.92
N GLN A 140 16.22 -7.31 -29.88
CA GLN A 140 16.38 -7.68 -31.29
C GLN A 140 17.27 -6.71 -32.10
N GLY A 141 17.89 -5.72 -31.43
CA GLY A 141 18.87 -4.82 -32.02
C GLY A 141 18.34 -3.47 -32.49
N LYS A 142 17.06 -3.14 -32.25
CA LYS A 142 16.55 -1.78 -32.51
C LYS A 142 17.03 -0.80 -31.44
N SER A 143 17.20 0.47 -31.82
CA SER A 143 17.36 1.51 -30.80
C SER A 143 16.06 1.65 -29.98
N PHE A 144 16.18 2.08 -28.72
CA PHE A 144 15.01 2.32 -27.87
C PHE A 144 14.00 3.29 -28.51
N ARG A 145 14.50 4.34 -29.18
CA ARG A 145 13.67 5.33 -29.88
C ARG A 145 12.83 4.69 -30.99
N GLU A 146 13.44 3.86 -31.82
CA GLU A 146 12.74 3.15 -32.89
C GLU A 146 11.71 2.16 -32.32
N ALA A 147 12.11 1.37 -31.32
CA ALA A 147 11.22 0.43 -30.65
C ALA A 147 9.98 1.12 -30.05
N TYR A 148 10.19 2.25 -29.35
CA TYR A 148 9.11 3.06 -28.78
C TYR A 148 8.17 3.61 -29.86
N GLN A 149 8.70 4.12 -30.98
CA GLN A 149 7.88 4.62 -32.08
C GLN A 149 7.04 3.53 -32.74
N ILE A 150 7.61 2.33 -32.93
CA ILE A 150 6.90 1.18 -33.51
C ILE A 150 5.73 0.77 -32.61
N VAL A 151 5.98 0.54 -31.33
CA VAL A 151 4.92 0.12 -30.38
C VAL A 151 3.89 1.23 -30.20
N GLY A 152 4.32 2.49 -30.08
CA GLY A 152 3.42 3.64 -29.97
C GLY A 152 2.48 3.76 -31.17
N LYS A 153 2.99 3.56 -32.39
CA LYS A 153 2.18 3.55 -33.62
C LYS A 153 1.12 2.44 -33.58
N GLN A 154 1.51 1.22 -33.21
CA GLN A 154 0.58 0.09 -33.08
C GLN A 154 -0.55 0.38 -32.07
N VAL A 155 -0.25 1.05 -30.97
CA VAL A 155 -1.25 1.44 -29.95
C VAL A 155 -2.21 2.48 -30.51
N ILE A 156 -1.70 3.55 -31.15
CA ILE A 156 -2.53 4.62 -31.72
C ILE A 156 -3.45 4.09 -32.82
N GLU A 157 -2.96 3.18 -33.64
CA GLU A 157 -3.72 2.57 -34.74
C GLU A 157 -4.66 1.45 -34.28
N GLY A 158 -4.67 1.10 -32.99
CA GLY A 158 -5.49 0.01 -32.44
C GLY A 158 -5.05 -1.40 -32.85
N ALA A 159 -3.92 -1.53 -33.55
CA ALA A 159 -3.36 -2.80 -34.03
C ALA A 159 -2.49 -3.53 -33.00
N TYR A 160 -2.25 -2.92 -31.83
CA TYR A 160 -1.40 -3.52 -30.80
C TYR A 160 -1.99 -4.81 -30.26
N VAL A 161 -1.19 -5.88 -30.24
CA VAL A 161 -1.53 -7.17 -29.62
C VAL A 161 -0.40 -7.53 -28.66
N PRO A 162 -0.65 -7.56 -27.34
CA PRO A 162 0.41 -7.83 -26.38
C PRO A 162 0.78 -9.31 -26.37
N ASP A 163 2.07 -9.58 -26.28
CA ASP A 163 2.53 -10.87 -25.78
C ASP A 163 2.49 -10.86 -24.25
N LYS A 164 1.55 -11.63 -23.68
CA LYS A 164 1.32 -11.71 -22.23
C LYS A 164 2.34 -12.61 -21.52
N ALA A 165 3.22 -13.31 -22.25
CA ALA A 165 4.28 -14.11 -21.64
C ALA A 165 5.38 -13.18 -21.14
N VAL A 166 5.41 -12.99 -19.81
CA VAL A 166 6.40 -12.15 -19.14
C VAL A 166 7.21 -12.99 -18.15
N ARG A 167 8.53 -12.90 -18.25
CA ARG A 167 9.48 -13.53 -17.32
C ARG A 167 10.39 -12.45 -16.77
N HIS A 168 10.08 -11.94 -15.60
CA HIS A 168 10.97 -11.03 -14.89
C HIS A 168 11.85 -11.84 -13.94
N VAL A 169 13.15 -11.56 -13.97
CA VAL A 169 14.16 -12.17 -13.08
C VAL A 169 14.79 -11.17 -12.12
N HIS A 170 14.54 -9.87 -12.34
CA HIS A 170 15.09 -8.79 -11.53
C HIS A 170 14.55 -8.85 -10.10
N GLU A 171 15.40 -8.56 -9.13
CA GLU A 171 15.02 -8.44 -7.72
C GLU A 171 13.91 -7.41 -7.54
N GLY A 172 12.92 -7.75 -6.72
CA GLY A 172 11.73 -6.93 -6.48
C GLY A 172 10.68 -6.96 -7.60
N SER A 173 10.90 -7.73 -8.67
CA SER A 173 9.89 -7.93 -9.71
C SER A 173 8.88 -9.01 -9.34
N ILE A 174 7.76 -9.10 -10.07
CA ILE A 174 6.73 -10.13 -9.87
C ILE A 174 7.28 -11.57 -9.96
N GLY A 175 8.37 -11.80 -10.70
CA GLY A 175 9.01 -13.12 -10.82
C GLY A 175 10.12 -13.36 -9.79
N ASN A 176 10.53 -12.35 -9.03
CA ASN A 176 11.52 -12.44 -7.97
C ASN A 176 11.24 -11.38 -6.89
N LEU A 177 10.23 -11.66 -6.05
CA LEU A 177 9.79 -10.75 -4.98
C LEU A 177 10.80 -10.63 -3.83
N CYS A 178 11.84 -11.47 -3.81
CA CYS A 178 12.83 -11.54 -2.73
C CYS A 178 12.22 -11.83 -1.34
N ASN A 179 11.08 -12.53 -1.27
CA ASN A 179 10.38 -12.81 -0.01
C ASN A 179 11.26 -13.56 1.01
N GLU A 180 12.09 -14.51 0.56
CA GLU A 180 13.02 -15.24 1.43
C GLU A 180 14.05 -14.31 2.07
N GLU A 181 14.62 -13.37 1.29
CA GLU A 181 15.59 -12.40 1.79
C GLU A 181 14.95 -11.40 2.75
N ILE A 182 13.69 -11.02 2.50
CA ILE A 182 12.90 -10.19 3.43
C ILE A 182 12.72 -10.93 4.76
N VAL A 183 12.35 -12.21 4.74
CA VAL A 183 12.20 -13.04 5.95
C VAL A 183 13.53 -13.18 6.69
N LYS A 184 14.65 -13.45 5.99
CA LYS A 184 15.99 -13.50 6.60
C LYS A 184 16.35 -12.18 7.27
N LYS A 185 16.12 -11.06 6.57
CA LYS A 185 16.39 -9.72 7.10
C LYS A 185 15.55 -9.42 8.34
N PHE A 186 14.27 -9.79 8.33
CA PHE A 186 13.38 -9.66 9.47
C PHE A 186 13.90 -10.47 10.66
N ASN A 187 14.20 -11.75 10.45
CA ASN A 187 14.68 -12.64 11.50
C ASN A 187 15.98 -12.14 12.12
N ARG A 188 16.94 -11.65 11.32
CA ARG A 188 18.20 -11.08 11.81
C ARG A 188 17.96 -9.91 12.77
N VAL A 189 17.08 -8.98 12.40
CA VAL A 189 16.75 -7.81 13.23
C VAL A 189 16.03 -8.25 14.51
N PHE A 190 15.14 -9.23 14.42
CA PHE A 190 14.34 -9.68 15.57
C PHE A 190 15.12 -10.57 16.54
N SER A 191 16.09 -11.36 16.05
CA SER A 191 16.96 -12.20 16.88
C SER A 191 18.08 -11.43 17.60
N GLY A 192 18.18 -10.11 17.37
CA GLY A 192 19.20 -9.26 17.99
C GLY A 192 20.64 -9.63 17.61
N SER A 193 20.83 -10.24 16.43
CA SER A 193 22.12 -10.73 15.92
C SER A 193 22.69 -9.84 14.82
#